data_AF-A0A2G8CXJ4-F1
#
_entry.id   AF-A0A2G8CXJ4-F1
#
_cell.length_a   1.000
_cell.length_b   1.000
_cell.length_c   1.000
_cell.angle_alpha   90.00
_cell.angle_beta   90.00
_cell.angle_gamma   90.00
#
_symmetry.space_group_name_H-M   'P 1'
#
loop_
_entity.id
_entity.type
_entity.pdbx_description
1 polymer ?
#
loop_
_entity_poly.entity_id
_entity_poly.type
_entity_poly.pdbx_seq_one_letter_code
_entity_poly.pdbx_strand_id
1 'polypeptide(L)'
;MIPAINYWAVIAATLSTMVVGAVWYSKGVMGTRWMKLTGVQPEGKPAIAILLPLLVTLIVSFITSWALAWVVGMIAIPGRSTVIVNAGETTVGQGDFSIDRFAFFGTALVAGLILWAGFTAARFITHDAFEGRPVKLTVLNVVHELVTIVVLSIVIGVWPPALA
;
A
#
# COMPACT_ATOMS: atom_id res chain seq x y z
N MET A 1 17.77 -7.82 -9.44
CA MET A 1 16.67 -8.27 -10.32
C MET A 1 15.54 -7.25 -10.24
N ILE A 2 14.68 -7.12 -11.26
CA ILE A 2 13.48 -6.26 -11.25
C ILE A 2 12.28 -7.21 -11.40
N PRO A 3 11.26 -7.19 -10.52
CA PRO A 3 10.16 -8.11 -10.59
C PRO A 3 9.19 -7.68 -11.69
N ALA A 4 8.41 -8.63 -12.23
CA ALA A 4 7.29 -8.29 -13.09
C ALA A 4 6.22 -7.54 -12.28
N ILE A 5 5.68 -6.44 -12.82
CA ILE A 5 4.69 -5.61 -12.13
C ILE A 5 3.44 -5.51 -12.99
N ASN A 6 2.28 -5.69 -12.36
CA ASN A 6 1.00 -5.40 -12.97
C ASN A 6 0.66 -3.92 -12.77
N TYR A 7 0.89 -3.10 -13.80
CA TYR A 7 0.58 -1.67 -13.73
C TYR A 7 -0.91 -1.36 -13.53
N TRP A 8 -1.80 -2.22 -14.01
CA TRP A 8 -3.24 -2.06 -13.77
C TRP A 8 -3.60 -2.26 -12.29
N ALA A 9 -2.98 -3.25 -11.64
CA ALA A 9 -3.14 -3.44 -10.20
C ALA A 9 -2.63 -2.22 -9.41
N VAL A 10 -1.49 -1.65 -9.80
CA VAL A 10 -0.93 -0.43 -9.17
C VAL A 10 -1.85 0.77 -9.34
N ILE A 11 -2.37 1.01 -10.55
CA ILE A 11 -3.31 2.11 -10.80
C ILE A 11 -4.61 1.90 -10.02
N ALA A 12 -5.20 0.69 -10.06
CA ALA A 12 -6.41 0.38 -9.31
C ALA A 12 -6.21 0.55 -7.80
N ALA A 13 -5.06 0.12 -7.28
CA ALA A 13 -4.69 0.28 -5.88
C ALA A 13 -4.54 1.77 -5.54
N THR A 14 -3.88 2.56 -6.39
CA THR A 14 -3.77 4.02 -6.24
C THR A 14 -5.15 4.69 -6.17
N LEU A 15 -6.06 4.36 -7.08
CA LEU A 15 -7.41 4.94 -7.09
C LEU A 15 -8.23 4.51 -5.87
N SER A 16 -8.00 3.29 -5.35
CA SER A 16 -8.68 2.81 -4.15
C SER A 16 -8.36 3.65 -2.92
N THR A 17 -7.16 4.25 -2.81
CA THR A 17 -6.82 5.13 -1.68
C THR A 17 -7.65 6.42 -1.68
N MET A 18 -7.99 6.94 -2.87
CA MET A 18 -8.87 8.09 -2.98
C MET A 18 -10.28 7.75 -2.48
N VAL A 19 -10.78 6.56 -2.80
CA VAL A 19 -12.06 6.07 -2.31
C VAL A 19 -12.03 5.91 -0.79
N VAL A 20 -10.98 5.27 -0.25
CA VAL A 20 -10.80 5.12 1.20
C VAL A 20 -10.74 6.48 1.90
N GLY A 21 -9.98 7.43 1.35
CA GLY A 21 -9.90 8.81 1.85
C GLY A 21 -11.25 9.51 1.86
N ALA A 22 -11.96 9.50 0.73
CA ALA A 22 -13.26 10.12 0.59
C ALA A 22 -14.29 9.55 1.59
N VAL A 23 -14.30 8.21 1.75
CA VAL A 23 -15.18 7.54 2.71
C VAL A 23 -14.79 7.88 4.15
N TRP A 24 -13.51 7.79 4.50
CA TRP A 24 -13.03 8.00 5.87
C TRP A 24 -13.29 9.43 6.38
N TYR A 25 -12.99 10.42 5.55
CA TYR A 25 -13.15 11.84 5.88
C TYR A 25 -14.59 12.35 5.69
N SER A 26 -15.53 11.51 5.25
CA SER A 26 -16.95 11.86 5.23
C SER A 26 -17.51 12.07 6.65
N LYS A 27 -18.55 12.92 6.78
CA LYS A 27 -19.18 13.25 8.07
C LYS A 27 -19.75 12.02 8.81
N GLY A 28 -20.12 10.97 8.07
CA GLY A 28 -20.74 9.75 8.60
C GLY A 28 -19.78 8.67 9.10
N VAL A 29 -18.47 8.78 8.79
CA VAL A 29 -17.48 7.76 9.18
C VAL A 29 -16.57 8.30 10.29
N MET A 30 -15.55 9.09 9.94
CA MET A 30 -14.62 9.66 10.91
C MET A 30 -14.37 11.16 10.73
N GLY A 31 -14.86 11.78 9.65
CA GLY A 31 -14.64 13.19 9.35
C GLY A 31 -15.03 14.14 10.49
N THR A 32 -16.18 13.90 11.13
CA THR A 32 -16.64 14.72 12.27
C THR A 32 -15.70 14.62 13.47
N ARG A 33 -15.11 13.44 13.73
CA ARG A 33 -14.14 13.27 14.82
C ARG A 33 -12.81 13.93 14.49
N TRP A 34 -12.34 13.76 13.25
CA TRP A 34 -11.13 14.41 12.76
C TRP A 34 -11.22 15.93 12.87
N MET A 35 -12.30 16.55 12.38
CA MET A 35 -12.49 18.01 12.45
C MET A 35 -12.48 18.54 13.89
N LYS A 36 -13.09 17.81 14.83
CA LYS A 36 -13.07 18.18 16.26
C LYS A 36 -11.66 18.10 16.87
N LEU A 37 -10.84 17.16 16.42
CA LEU A 37 -9.49 16.95 16.95
C LEU A 37 -8.45 17.87 16.33
N THR A 38 -8.65 18.31 15.09
CA THR A 38 -7.69 19.17 14.36
C THR A 38 -8.11 20.64 14.30
N GLY A 39 -9.38 20.94 14.53
CA GLY A 39 -9.95 22.29 14.36
C GLY A 39 -10.08 22.74 12.91
N VAL A 40 -9.76 21.88 11.93
CA VAL A 40 -9.80 22.24 10.51
C VAL A 40 -11.25 22.26 10.02
N GLN A 41 -11.71 23.42 9.60
CA GLN A 41 -12.99 23.58 8.90
C GLN A 41 -12.76 23.64 7.38
N PRO A 42 -13.42 22.78 6.58
CA PRO A 42 -13.25 22.76 5.13
C PRO A 42 -14.06 23.84 4.40
N GLU A 43 -15.01 24.45 5.10
CA GLU A 43 -15.93 25.44 4.54
C GLU A 43 -15.22 26.74 4.15
N GLY A 44 -15.54 27.29 2.98
CA GLY A 44 -14.98 28.54 2.49
C GLY A 44 -13.57 28.47 1.88
N LYS A 45 -12.96 27.27 1.79
CA LYS A 45 -11.63 27.12 1.16
C LYS A 45 -11.70 27.26 -0.36
N PRO A 46 -10.75 27.94 -1.01
CA PRO A 46 -10.68 28.01 -2.46
C PRO A 46 -10.40 26.62 -3.04
N ALA A 47 -10.86 26.36 -4.28
CA ALA A 47 -10.73 25.05 -4.92
C ALA A 47 -9.28 24.52 -4.95
N ILE A 48 -8.28 25.40 -5.14
CA ILE A 48 -6.86 25.02 -5.15
C ILE A 48 -6.38 24.46 -3.81
N ALA A 49 -6.92 24.94 -2.68
CA ALA A 49 -6.56 24.46 -1.35
C ALA A 49 -7.14 23.07 -1.05
N ILE A 50 -8.16 22.65 -1.80
CA ILE A 50 -8.75 21.30 -1.76
C ILE A 50 -8.02 20.39 -2.75
N LEU A 51 -7.72 20.90 -3.95
CA LEU A 51 -7.07 20.14 -5.04
C LEU A 51 -5.63 19.76 -4.70
N LEU A 52 -4.85 20.67 -4.12
CA LEU A 52 -3.41 20.44 -3.90
C LEU A 52 -3.13 19.23 -2.98
N PRO A 53 -3.78 19.07 -1.81
CA PRO A 53 -3.64 17.85 -1.01
C PRO A 53 -4.05 16.59 -1.76
N LEU A 54 -5.12 16.63 -2.56
CA LEU A 54 -5.57 15.46 -3.34
C LEU A 54 -4.53 15.05 -4.39
N LEU A 55 -3.90 16.00 -5.09
CA LEU A 55 -2.84 15.70 -6.05
C LEU A 55 -1.60 15.12 -5.36
N VAL A 56 -1.22 15.67 -4.21
CA VAL A 56 -0.12 15.13 -3.39
C VAL A 56 -0.46 13.70 -2.95
N THR A 57 -1.67 13.46 -2.43
CA THR A 57 -2.13 12.13 -2.04
C THR A 57 -2.12 11.16 -3.21
N LEU A 58 -2.53 11.58 -4.41
CA LEU A 58 -2.53 10.73 -5.60
C LEU A 58 -1.11 10.28 -5.96
N ILE A 59 -0.15 11.21 -5.98
CA ILE A 59 1.25 10.91 -6.29
C ILE A 59 1.86 10.00 -5.23
N VAL A 60 1.66 10.31 -3.95
CA VAL A 60 2.18 9.49 -2.84
C VAL A 60 1.55 8.10 -2.85
N SER A 61 0.25 7.99 -3.14
CA SER A 61 -0.45 6.69 -3.24
C SER A 61 0.07 5.85 -4.41
N PHE A 62 0.42 6.48 -5.52
CA PHE A 62 1.08 5.80 -6.64
C PHE A 62 2.45 5.24 -6.21
N ILE A 63 3.28 6.06 -5.55
CA ILE A 63 4.59 5.62 -5.05
C ILE A 63 4.44 4.47 -4.04
N THR A 64 3.51 4.58 -3.09
CA THR A 64 3.28 3.54 -2.07
C THR A 64 2.78 2.25 -2.70
N SER A 65 1.81 2.30 -3.61
CA SER A 65 1.30 1.10 -4.29
C SER A 65 2.34 0.46 -5.18
N TRP A 66 3.17 1.25 -5.88
CA TRP A 66 4.28 0.76 -6.67
C TRP A 66 5.35 0.08 -5.80
N ALA A 67 5.73 0.71 -4.68
CA ALA A 67 6.68 0.13 -3.73
C ALA A 67 6.16 -1.18 -3.14
N LEU A 68 4.88 -1.25 -2.75
CA LEU A 68 4.25 -2.47 -2.25
C LEU A 68 4.23 -3.57 -3.31
N ALA A 69 3.86 -3.26 -4.55
CA ALA A 69 3.91 -4.23 -5.66
C ALA A 69 5.34 -4.76 -5.89
N TRP A 70 6.36 -3.89 -5.74
CA TRP A 70 7.76 -4.29 -5.85
C TRP A 70 8.19 -5.24 -4.74
N VAL A 71 7.87 -4.92 -3.49
CA VAL A 71 8.18 -5.77 -2.33
C VAL A 71 7.51 -7.14 -2.48
N VAL A 72 6.23 -7.18 -2.83
CA VAL A 72 5.50 -8.43 -3.02
C VAL A 72 6.07 -9.22 -4.20
N GLY A 73 6.38 -8.56 -5.31
CA GLY A 73 6.99 -9.20 -6.47
C GLY A 73 8.35 -9.81 -6.16
N MET A 74 9.19 -9.15 -5.34
CA MET A 74 10.48 -9.70 -4.92
C MET A 74 10.35 -10.93 -4.01
N ILE A 75 9.35 -10.94 -3.13
CA ILE A 75 9.14 -12.05 -2.21
C ILE A 75 8.49 -13.24 -2.93
N ALA A 76 7.46 -12.98 -3.72
CA ALA A 76 6.61 -14.01 -4.31
C ALA A 76 7.10 -14.50 -5.69
N ILE A 77 8.03 -13.79 -6.34
CA ILE A 77 8.58 -14.18 -7.65
C ILE A 77 10.12 -14.24 -7.54
N PRO A 78 10.68 -15.33 -6.97
CA PRO A 78 12.12 -15.53 -6.94
C PRO A 78 12.70 -15.64 -8.36
N GLY A 79 13.93 -15.17 -8.55
CA GLY A 79 14.64 -15.15 -9.83
C GLY A 79 14.50 -16.47 -10.62
N ARG A 80 13.99 -16.34 -11.86
CA ARG A 80 13.45 -17.37 -12.77
C ARG A 80 14.47 -18.39 -13.32
N SER A 81 15.51 -18.73 -12.58
CA SER A 81 16.56 -19.64 -13.03
C SER A 81 16.64 -20.85 -12.10
N THR A 82 16.21 -22.01 -12.59
CA THR A 82 16.42 -23.28 -11.92
C THR A 82 17.69 -23.92 -12.48
N VAL A 83 18.61 -24.29 -11.60
CA VAL A 83 19.74 -25.12 -12.00
C VAL A 83 19.25 -26.56 -12.07
N ILE A 84 19.21 -27.13 -13.28
CA ILE A 84 18.90 -28.53 -13.51
C ILE A 84 20.23 -29.27 -13.62
N VAL A 85 20.43 -30.29 -12.81
CA VAL A 85 21.63 -31.14 -12.84
C VAL A 85 21.23 -32.52 -13.31
N ASN A 86 21.69 -32.92 -14.50
CA ASN A 86 21.46 -34.24 -15.06
C ASN A 86 22.80 -34.86 -15.47
N ALA A 87 23.10 -36.06 -14.96
CA ALA A 87 24.20 -36.93 -15.44
C ALA A 87 25.53 -36.21 -15.80
N GLY A 88 25.99 -35.27 -14.97
CA GLY A 88 27.25 -34.54 -15.17
C GLY A 88 27.15 -33.25 -15.99
N GLU A 89 25.97 -32.91 -16.50
CA GLU A 89 25.68 -31.65 -17.18
C GLU A 89 24.82 -30.74 -16.28
N THR A 90 25.30 -29.51 -16.07
CA THR A 90 24.59 -28.47 -15.33
C THR A 90 23.99 -27.49 -16.33
N THR A 91 22.67 -27.51 -16.48
CA THR A 91 21.95 -26.57 -17.35
C THR A 91 21.15 -25.59 -16.50
N VAL A 92 21.27 -24.30 -16.82
CA VAL A 92 20.34 -23.29 -16.27
C VAL A 92 19.07 -23.36 -17.11
N GLY A 93 18.06 -24.02 -16.57
CA GLY A 93 16.73 -24.12 -17.17
C GLY A 93 15.81 -23.00 -16.69
N GLN A 94 14.86 -22.62 -17.54
CA GLN A 94 13.72 -21.80 -17.15
C GLN A 94 12.65 -22.75 -16.62
N GLY A 95 12.58 -22.94 -15.31
CA GLY A 95 11.51 -23.75 -14.69
C GLY A 95 10.13 -23.15 -14.97
N ASP A 96 9.10 -24.01 -14.99
CA ASP A 96 7.70 -23.57 -15.01
C ASP A 96 7.33 -22.96 -13.65
N PHE A 97 7.69 -21.70 -13.47
CA PHE A 97 7.28 -20.92 -12.31
C PHE A 97 5.84 -20.46 -12.53
N SER A 98 4.88 -21.19 -11.96
CA SER A 98 3.50 -20.70 -11.84
C SER A 98 3.38 -19.82 -10.59
N ILE A 99 2.70 -18.68 -10.71
CA ILE A 99 2.38 -17.87 -9.53
C ILE A 99 1.24 -18.54 -8.78
N ASP A 100 1.50 -19.03 -7.58
CA ASP A 100 0.43 -19.39 -6.64
C ASP A 100 -0.28 -18.10 -6.20
N ARG A 101 -1.54 -17.97 -6.64
CA ARG A 101 -2.36 -16.79 -6.39
C ARG A 101 -2.69 -16.60 -4.91
N PHE A 102 -2.88 -17.68 -4.16
CA PHE A 102 -3.17 -17.61 -2.73
C PHE A 102 -1.93 -17.21 -1.95
N ALA A 103 -0.77 -17.78 -2.27
CA ALA A 103 0.50 -17.39 -1.65
C ALA A 103 0.87 -15.94 -1.99
N PHE A 104 0.65 -15.49 -3.23
CA PHE A 104 0.87 -14.11 -3.64
C PHE A 104 -0.04 -13.13 -2.88
N PHE A 105 -1.33 -13.44 -2.77
CA PHE A 105 -2.28 -12.66 -1.99
C PHE A 105 -1.89 -12.58 -0.50
N GLY A 106 -1.58 -13.72 0.11
CA GLY A 106 -1.12 -13.78 1.50
C GLY A 106 0.17 -12.97 1.71
N THR A 107 1.11 -13.05 0.77
CA THR A 107 2.34 -12.25 0.78
C THR A 107 2.03 -10.75 0.74
N ALA A 108 1.10 -10.31 -0.12
CA ALA A 108 0.70 -8.91 -0.21
C ALA A 108 0.10 -8.38 1.09
N LEU A 109 -0.77 -9.16 1.74
CA LEU A 109 -1.34 -8.80 3.05
C LEU A 109 -0.28 -8.73 4.14
N VAL A 110 0.56 -9.76 4.28
CA VAL A 110 1.58 -9.81 5.33
C VAL A 110 2.62 -8.71 5.12
N ALA A 111 3.10 -8.51 3.89
CA ALA A 111 4.02 -7.43 3.57
C ALA A 111 3.42 -6.06 3.90
N GLY A 112 2.16 -5.82 3.52
CA GLY A 112 1.46 -4.58 3.86
C GLY A 112 1.35 -4.35 5.37
N LEU A 113 0.94 -5.36 6.13
CA LEU A 113 0.82 -5.25 7.59
C LEU A 113 2.17 -4.97 8.27
N ILE A 114 3.24 -5.64 7.83
CA ILE A 114 4.59 -5.41 8.35
C ILE A 114 5.07 -3.98 8.02
N LEU A 115 4.89 -3.54 6.77
CA LEU A 115 5.29 -2.19 6.35
C LEU A 115 4.48 -1.12 7.09
N TRP A 116 3.18 -1.34 7.25
CA TRP A 116 2.33 -0.47 8.05
C TRP A 116 2.83 -0.39 9.49
N ALA A 117 3.04 -1.53 10.16
CA ALA A 117 3.43 -1.54 11.57
C ALA A 117 4.81 -0.91 11.79
N GLY A 118 5.80 -1.36 11.01
CA GLY A 118 7.21 -0.97 11.18
C GLY A 118 7.54 0.43 10.68
N PHE A 119 6.89 0.91 9.61
CA PHE A 119 7.19 2.22 9.05
C PHE A 119 6.09 3.24 9.30
N THR A 120 4.83 2.93 9.02
CA THR A 120 3.78 3.95 9.07
C THR A 120 3.33 4.21 10.50
N ALA A 121 2.82 3.19 11.20
CA ALA A 121 2.34 3.31 12.57
C ALA A 121 3.45 3.75 13.53
N ALA A 122 4.63 3.11 13.47
CA ALA A 122 5.77 3.47 14.31
C ALA A 122 6.18 4.95 14.16
N ARG A 123 6.22 5.47 12.93
CA ARG A 123 6.58 6.87 12.67
C ARG A 123 5.51 7.83 13.19
N PHE A 124 4.23 7.58 12.92
CA PHE A 124 3.14 8.41 13.45
C PHE A 124 3.18 8.45 14.98
N ILE A 125 3.30 7.30 15.64
CA ILE A 125 3.34 7.22 17.10
C ILE A 125 4.50 8.04 17.66
N THR A 126 5.70 7.85 17.10
CA THR A 126 6.91 8.53 17.60
C THR A 126 6.82 10.03 17.40
N HIS A 127 6.51 10.48 16.18
CA HIS A 127 6.42 11.91 15.87
C HIS A 127 5.30 12.61 16.62
N ASP A 128 4.10 12.01 16.68
CA ASP A 128 2.97 12.59 17.40
C ASP A 128 3.24 12.67 18.91
N ALA A 129 3.95 11.70 19.49
CA ALA A 129 4.33 11.71 20.89
C ALA A 129 5.28 12.86 21.21
N PHE A 130 6.30 13.09 20.37
CA PHE A 130 7.21 14.23 20.53
C PHE A 130 6.53 15.58 20.27
N GLU A 131 5.56 15.63 19.36
CA GLU A 131 4.79 16.83 19.06
C GLU A 131 3.67 17.11 20.09
N GLY A 132 3.46 16.22 21.07
CA GLY A 132 2.41 16.38 22.08
C GLY A 132 1.00 16.33 21.51
N ARG A 133 0.79 15.62 20.40
CA ARG A 133 -0.53 15.54 19.75
C ARG A 133 -1.52 14.71 20.59
N PRO A 134 -2.84 14.96 20.45
CA PRO A 134 -3.85 14.16 21.11
C PRO A 134 -3.78 12.69 20.67
N VAL A 135 -3.66 11.75 21.60
CA VAL A 135 -3.59 10.30 21.32
C VAL A 135 -4.76 9.82 20.44
N LYS A 136 -5.94 10.41 20.60
CA LYS A 136 -7.12 10.10 19.77
C LYS A 136 -6.89 10.43 18.29
N LEU A 137 -6.13 11.49 17.98
CA LEU A 137 -5.79 11.87 16.61
C LEU A 137 -4.74 10.91 16.04
N THR A 138 -3.73 10.54 16.83
CA THR A 138 -2.72 9.56 16.43
C THR A 138 -3.34 8.22 16.09
N VAL A 139 -4.19 7.69 16.98
CA VAL A 139 -4.93 6.43 16.73
C VAL A 139 -5.79 6.55 15.47
N LEU A 140 -6.48 7.67 15.29
CA LEU A 140 -7.31 7.88 14.10
C LEU A 140 -6.49 7.81 12.80
N ASN A 141 -5.32 8.45 12.77
CA ASN A 141 -4.42 8.46 11.61
C ASN A 141 -3.80 7.08 11.38
N VAL A 142 -3.30 6.43 12.44
CA VAL A 142 -2.69 5.10 12.35
C VAL A 142 -3.67 4.05 11.82
N VAL A 143 -4.93 4.10 12.28
CA VAL A 143 -5.97 3.19 11.79
C VAL A 143 -6.40 3.55 10.36
N HIS A 144 -6.49 4.83 10.00
CA HIS A 144 -6.75 5.24 8.62
C HIS A 144 -5.72 4.64 7.66
N GLU A 145 -4.44 4.80 7.99
CA GLU A 145 -3.35 4.26 7.19
C GLU A 145 -3.34 2.72 7.15
N LEU A 146 -3.78 2.06 8.23
CA LEU A 146 -3.96 0.60 8.24
C LEU A 146 -5.00 0.18 7.21
N VAL A 147 -6.16 0.82 7.21
CA VAL A 147 -7.24 0.53 6.26
C VAL A 147 -6.75 0.77 4.84
N THR A 148 -6.08 1.89 4.59
CA THR A 148 -5.50 2.21 3.27
C THR A 148 -4.51 1.14 2.82
N ILE A 149 -3.55 0.75 3.65
CA ILE A 149 -2.55 -0.27 3.29
C ILE A 149 -3.19 -1.65 3.09
N VAL A 150 -4.17 -2.04 3.91
CA VAL A 150 -4.89 -3.31 3.73
C VAL A 150 -5.63 -3.33 2.40
N VAL A 151 -6.33 -2.24 2.04
CA VAL A 151 -7.02 -2.15 0.74
C VAL A 151 -6.02 -2.23 -0.41
N LEU A 152 -4.89 -1.51 -0.33
CA LEU A 152 -3.81 -1.60 -1.32
C LEU A 152 -3.29 -3.03 -1.47
N SER A 153 -2.98 -3.69 -0.35
CA SER A 153 -2.52 -5.09 -0.32
C SER A 153 -3.53 -6.06 -0.92
N ILE A 154 -4.83 -5.85 -0.68
CA ILE A 154 -5.89 -6.67 -1.29
C ILE A 154 -5.89 -6.47 -2.80
N VAL A 155 -5.96 -5.22 -3.29
CA VAL A 155 -6.05 -4.93 -4.73
C VAL A 155 -4.83 -5.47 -5.48
N ILE A 156 -3.62 -5.30 -4.92
CA ILE A 156 -2.40 -5.86 -5.50
C ILE A 156 -2.42 -7.38 -5.42
N GLY A 157 -2.73 -7.94 -4.26
CA GLY A 157 -2.68 -9.38 -3.99
C GLY A 157 -3.65 -10.22 -4.82
N VAL A 158 -4.83 -9.69 -5.17
CA VAL A 158 -5.79 -10.41 -6.03
C VAL A 158 -5.37 -10.40 -7.51
N TRP A 159 -4.46 -9.50 -7.90
CA TRP A 159 -4.11 -9.28 -9.30
C TRP A 159 -2.60 -9.41 -9.56
N PRO A 160 -2.04 -10.64 -9.44
CA PRO A 160 -0.63 -10.89 -9.73
C PRO A 160 -0.25 -10.52 -11.16
N PRO A 161 1.04 -10.22 -11.42
CA PRO A 161 1.53 -9.92 -12.77
C PRO A 161 1.36 -11.12 -13.71
N ALA A 162 1.05 -10.83 -14.97
CA ALA A 162 1.17 -11.84 -16.02
C ALA A 162 2.67 -12.14 -16.21
N LEU A 163 3.06 -13.41 -16.05
CA LEU A 163 4.39 -13.84 -16.42
C LEU A 163 4.44 -13.89 -17.95
N ALA A 164 5.29 -13.05 -18.54
CA ALA A 164 5.64 -13.14 -19.96
C ALA A 164 6.57 -14.34 -20.22
#